data_AF-A0A7S0AP10-F1
#
_entry.id   AF-A0A7S0AP10-F1
#
_cell.length_a   1.000
_cell.length_b   1.000
_cell.length_c   1.000
_cell.angle_alpha   90.00
_cell.angle_beta   90.00
_cell.angle_gamma   90.00
#
_symmetry.space_group_name_H-M   'P 1'
#
loop_
_entity.id
_entity.type
_entity.pdbx_description
1 polymer ?
#
loop_
_entity_poly.entity_id
_entity_poly.type
_entity_poly.pdbx_seq_one_letter_code
_entity_poly.pdbx_strand_id
1 'polypeptide(L)'
;IGLCRTEHMFFSPERLPIVQHWILRDGKEYLDKIENFQRSDFNEIFEAMNAKKVTIRLLDPPLHEFVPHEDQINDEVAARLGYDSTHKLKQDIEALHEENPMLGLRGCRLGIVHE
;
A
#
# COMPACT_ATOMS: atom_id res chain seq x y z
N ILE A 1 -18.52 2.90 -13.77
CA ILE A 1 -17.18 2.26 -13.69
C ILE A 1 -17.38 0.77 -13.38
N GLY A 2 -16.90 -0.12 -14.24
CA GLY A 2 -17.00 -1.57 -14.02
C GLY A 2 -15.90 -2.14 -13.11
N LEU A 3 -14.81 -1.40 -12.93
CA LEU A 3 -13.70 -1.75 -12.04
C LEU A 3 -12.91 -0.49 -11.65
N CYS A 4 -12.97 -0.09 -10.38
CA CYS A 4 -12.11 0.90 -9.75
C CYS A 4 -11.08 0.14 -8.90
N ARG A 5 -9.80 0.33 -9.19
CA ARG A 5 -8.68 -0.37 -8.54
C ARG A 5 -8.08 0.53 -7.46
N THR A 6 -8.23 0.18 -6.19
CA THR A 6 -7.81 1.03 -5.07
C THR A 6 -6.29 1.14 -4.92
N GLU A 7 -5.53 0.15 -5.40
CA GLU A 7 -4.06 0.16 -5.34
C GLU A 7 -3.44 1.39 -6.01
N HIS A 8 -4.07 1.93 -7.05
CA HIS A 8 -3.60 3.14 -7.72
C HIS A 8 -3.77 4.42 -6.89
N MET A 9 -4.60 4.40 -5.84
CA MET A 9 -4.78 5.53 -4.92
C MET A 9 -3.57 5.75 -4.01
N PHE A 10 -2.66 4.78 -3.94
CA PHE A 10 -1.54 4.75 -2.99
C PHE A 10 -0.20 5.16 -3.59
N PHE A 11 -0.01 5.00 -4.90
CA PHE A 11 1.30 5.21 -5.54
C PHE A 11 1.72 6.68 -5.72
N SER A 12 0.88 7.65 -5.36
CA SER A 12 1.28 9.06 -5.42
C SER A 12 2.47 9.33 -4.48
N PRO A 13 3.44 10.20 -4.85
CA PRO A 13 4.64 10.45 -4.05
C PRO A 13 4.38 10.90 -2.60
N GLU A 14 3.25 11.55 -2.35
CA GLU A 14 2.85 12.03 -1.02
C GLU A 14 2.26 10.92 -0.15
N ARG A 15 1.57 9.94 -0.75
CA ARG A 15 0.85 8.86 -0.05
C ARG A 15 1.67 7.60 0.09
N LEU A 16 2.52 7.29 -0.88
CA LEU A 16 3.34 6.08 -0.89
C LEU A 16 4.17 5.91 0.40
N PRO A 17 4.84 6.97 0.93
CA PRO A 17 5.53 6.84 2.21
C PRO A 17 4.60 6.42 3.35
N ILE A 18 3.36 6.93 3.42
CA ILE A 18 2.41 6.58 4.49
C ILE A 18 2.02 5.09 4.40
N VAL A 19 1.81 4.58 3.19
CA VAL A 19 1.52 3.17 2.95
C VAL A 19 2.74 2.28 3.27
N GLN A 20 3.95 2.72 2.92
CA GLN A 20 5.19 2.02 3.29
C GLN A 20 5.36 1.92 4.81
N HIS A 21 5.06 3.00 5.55
CA HIS A 21 5.10 2.97 7.00
C HIS A 21 4.07 2.00 7.59
N TRP A 22 2.83 2.01 7.08
CA TRP A 22 1.80 1.06 7.49
C TRP A 22 2.26 -0.39 7.31
N ILE A 23 2.77 -0.73 6.13
CA ILE A 23 3.22 -2.08 5.76
C ILE A 23 4.41 -2.54 6.62
N LEU A 24 5.46 -1.71 6.70
CA LEU A 24 6.74 -2.11 7.28
C LEU A 24 6.77 -2.04 8.81
N ARG A 25 5.89 -1.23 9.42
CA ARG A 25 5.90 -1.00 10.87
C ARG A 25 4.70 -1.55 11.62
N ASP A 26 3.80 -2.25 10.93
CA ASP A 26 2.49 -2.67 11.49
C ASP A 26 1.74 -1.48 12.12
N GLY A 27 1.92 -0.30 11.53
CA GLY A 27 1.50 0.96 12.12
C GLY A 27 0.03 1.22 11.86
N LYS A 28 -0.85 0.69 12.73
CA LYS A 28 -2.30 0.96 12.66
C LYS A 28 -2.60 2.46 12.73
N GLU A 29 -1.71 3.28 13.31
CA GLU A 29 -1.82 4.74 13.35
C GLU A 29 -1.80 5.41 11.96
N TYR A 30 -1.32 4.72 10.92
CA TYR A 30 -1.32 5.25 9.55
C TYR A 30 -2.64 4.99 8.82
N LEU A 31 -3.49 4.09 9.33
CA LEU A 31 -4.78 3.76 8.70
C LEU A 31 -5.72 4.97 8.63
N ASP A 32 -5.74 5.82 9.67
CA ASP A 32 -6.56 7.05 9.66
C ASP A 32 -6.17 7.98 8.50
N LYS A 33 -4.87 8.08 8.18
CA LYS A 33 -4.40 8.88 7.04
C LYS A 33 -4.79 8.24 5.71
N ILE A 34 -4.62 6.92 5.59
CA ILE A 34 -4.99 6.15 4.39
C ILE A 34 -6.49 6.27 4.13
N GLU A 35 -7.32 6.16 5.19
CA GLU A 35 -8.76 6.34 5.12
C GLU A 35 -9.14 7.71 4.58
N ASN A 36 -8.50 8.78 5.09
CA ASN A 36 -8.78 10.14 4.63
C ASN A 36 -8.46 10.33 3.13
N PHE A 37 -7.34 9.80 2.65
CA PHE A 37 -7.00 9.83 1.22
C PHE A 37 -8.04 9.10 0.37
N GLN A 38 -8.40 7.88 0.79
CA GLN A 38 -9.39 7.09 0.07
C GLN A 38 -10.77 7.76 0.06
N ARG A 39 -11.21 8.32 1.19
CA ARG A 39 -12.48 9.06 1.26
C ARG A 39 -12.52 10.22 0.28
N SER A 40 -11.43 11.00 0.19
CA SER A 40 -11.31 12.10 -0.77
C SER A 40 -11.44 11.59 -2.21
N ASP A 41 -10.66 10.58 -2.58
CA ASP A 41 -10.68 10.02 -3.94
C ASP A 41 -12.06 9.45 -4.31
N PHE A 42 -12.69 8.73 -3.39
CA PHE A 42 -14.02 8.17 -3.63
C PHE A 42 -15.07 9.26 -3.79
N ASN A 43 -15.00 10.35 -3.03
CA ASN A 43 -15.91 11.48 -3.21
C ASN A 43 -15.78 12.07 -4.62
N GLU A 44 -14.56 12.32 -5.09
CA GLU A 44 -14.31 12.82 -6.45
C GLU A 44 -14.81 11.85 -7.52
N ILE A 45 -14.56 10.54 -7.35
CA ILE A 45 -15.04 9.50 -8.26
C ILE A 45 -16.57 9.48 -8.30
N PHE A 46 -17.24 9.51 -7.15
CA PHE A 46 -18.70 9.45 -7.09
C PHE A 46 -19.36 10.70 -7.66
N GLU A 47 -18.78 11.87 -7.42
CA GLU A 47 -19.23 13.14 -8.00
C GLU A 47 -19.13 13.10 -9.53
N ALA A 48 -17.96 12.72 -10.07
CA ALA A 48 -17.75 12.62 -11.52
C ALA A 48 -18.68 11.59 -12.19
N MET A 49 -19.04 10.52 -11.47
CA MET A 49 -19.88 9.45 -12.01
C MET A 49 -21.36 9.78 -12.03
N ASN A 50 -21.80 10.84 -11.33
CA ASN A 50 -23.16 11.40 -11.37
C ASN A 50 -24.25 10.30 -11.32
N ALA A 51 -24.38 9.66 -10.16
CA ALA A 51 -25.35 8.59 -9.85
C ALA A 51 -25.25 7.29 -10.70
N LYS A 52 -24.21 7.13 -11.54
CA LYS A 52 -23.95 5.85 -12.22
C LYS A 52 -23.22 4.89 -11.29
N LYS A 53 -23.43 3.58 -11.52
CA LYS A 53 -22.79 2.52 -10.74
C LYS A 53 -21.26 2.56 -10.85
N VAL A 54 -20.60 2.36 -9.72
CA VAL A 54 -19.15 2.23 -9.57
C VAL A 54 -18.85 0.95 -8.78
N THR A 55 -18.13 0.02 -9.41
CA THR A 55 -17.64 -1.18 -8.74
C THR A 55 -16.23 -0.92 -8.22
N ILE A 56 -16.06 -0.92 -6.90
CA ILE A 56 -14.76 -0.76 -6.24
C ILE A 56 -14.19 -2.13 -5.92
N ARG A 57 -12.97 -2.40 -6.39
CA ARG A 57 -12.20 -3.58 -6.01
C ARG A 57 -11.25 -3.18 -4.89
N LEU A 58 -11.26 -3.98 -3.83
CA LEU A 58 -10.34 -3.82 -2.70
C LEU A 58 -8.88 -4.08 -3.12
N LEU A 59 -7.96 -3.83 -2.20
CA LEU A 59 -6.53 -4.02 -2.42
C LEU A 59 -6.23 -5.43 -2.94
N ASP A 60 -5.59 -5.50 -4.10
CA ASP A 60 -5.29 -6.73 -4.83
C ASP A 60 -3.80 -7.11 -4.88
N PRO A 61 -2.82 -6.18 -5.01
CA PRO A 61 -1.42 -6.57 -5.12
C PRO A 61 -0.83 -7.02 -3.76
N PRO A 62 0.22 -7.86 -3.79
CA PRO A 62 1.01 -8.18 -2.61
C PRO A 62 1.75 -6.95 -2.07
N LEU A 63 2.06 -6.95 -0.77
CA LEU A 63 2.60 -5.77 -0.07
C LEU A 63 4.00 -5.36 -0.55
N HIS A 64 4.80 -6.29 -1.09
CA HIS A 64 6.13 -5.98 -1.60
C HIS A 64 6.10 -5.06 -2.84
N GLU A 65 4.95 -4.90 -3.52
CA GLU A 65 4.83 -3.94 -4.63
C GLU A 65 4.85 -2.47 -4.16
N PHE A 66 4.65 -2.21 -2.87
CA PHE A 66 4.64 -0.85 -2.31
C PHE A 66 5.95 -0.45 -1.63
N VAL A 67 6.84 -1.41 -1.32
CA VAL A 67 8.09 -1.13 -0.60
C VAL A 67 9.23 -0.82 -1.56
N PRO A 68 10.28 -0.10 -1.13
CA PRO A 68 11.42 0.21 -1.99
C PRO A 68 12.10 -1.05 -2.53
N HIS A 69 12.54 -1.01 -3.79
CA HIS A 69 13.36 -2.06 -4.36
C HIS A 69 14.78 -2.03 -3.78
N GLU A 70 15.52 -3.15 -3.90
CA GLU A 70 16.84 -3.29 -3.27
C GLU A 70 17.84 -2.20 -3.70
N ASP A 71 17.80 -1.78 -4.97
CA ASP A 71 18.63 -0.73 -5.54
C ASP A 71 18.30 0.68 -5.00
N GLN A 72 17.11 0.85 -4.43
CA GLN A 72 16.65 2.09 -3.82
C GLN A 72 16.97 2.17 -2.33
N ILE A 73 17.41 1.07 -1.71
CA ILE A 73 17.66 1.04 -0.26
C ILE A 73 19.00 1.71 0.05
N ASN A 74 18.93 2.86 0.69
CA ASN A 74 20.06 3.60 1.23
C ASN A 74 19.70 4.20 2.61
N ASP A 75 20.68 4.80 3.28
CA ASP A 75 20.50 5.33 4.64
C ASP A 75 19.43 6.44 4.70
N GLU A 76 19.24 7.22 3.63
CA GLU A 76 18.19 8.23 3.54
C GLU A 76 16.80 7.60 3.49
N VAL A 77 16.60 6.58 2.65
CA VAL A 77 15.33 5.85 2.57
C VAL A 77 15.03 5.13 3.88
N ALA A 78 16.03 4.51 4.50
CA ALA A 78 15.90 3.86 5.80
C ALA A 78 15.47 4.87 6.87
N ALA A 79 16.16 6.00 6.99
CA ALA A 79 15.82 7.05 7.94
C ALA A 79 14.41 7.62 7.71
N ARG A 80 14.03 7.84 6.45
CA ARG A 80 12.68 8.33 6.07
C ARG A 80 11.57 7.36 6.49
N LEU A 81 11.84 6.06 6.47
CA LEU A 81 10.91 5.01 6.90
C LEU A 81 11.02 4.68 8.40
N GLY A 82 11.88 5.42 9.13
CA GLY A 82 12.05 5.27 10.57
C GLY A 82 12.88 4.05 10.99
N TYR A 83 13.82 3.63 10.14
CA TYR A 83 14.79 2.58 10.41
C TYR A 83 16.16 3.14 10.77
N ASP A 84 16.79 2.58 11.81
CA ASP A 84 18.15 2.97 12.24
C ASP A 84 19.26 2.37 11.36
N SER A 85 18.93 1.36 10.54
CA SER A 85 19.88 0.74 9.62
C SER A 85 19.20 0.23 8.36
N THR A 86 19.90 0.33 7.24
CA THR A 86 19.52 -0.30 5.96
C THR A 86 19.40 -1.81 6.09
N HIS A 87 20.19 -2.45 6.94
CA HIS A 87 20.12 -3.88 7.20
C HIS A 87 18.75 -4.31 7.72
N LYS A 88 18.20 -3.61 8.72
CA LYS A 88 16.88 -3.93 9.28
C LYS A 88 15.76 -3.70 8.25
N LEU A 89 15.86 -2.62 7.47
CA LEU A 89 14.91 -2.37 6.37
C LEU A 89 14.94 -3.50 5.33
N LYS A 90 16.14 -3.94 4.92
CA LYS A 90 16.29 -5.06 3.98
C LYS A 90 15.69 -6.35 4.52
N GLN A 91 15.88 -6.64 5.81
CA GLN A 91 15.34 -7.83 6.44
C GLN A 91 13.81 -7.83 6.43
N ASP A 92 13.17 -6.70 6.74
CA ASP A 92 11.69 -6.60 6.75
C ASP A 92 11.11 -6.66 5.32
N ILE A 93 11.81 -6.09 4.33
CA ILE A 93 11.42 -6.21 2.91
C ILE A 93 11.55 -7.65 2.42
N GLU A 94 12.63 -8.35 2.78
CA GLU A 94 12.84 -9.75 2.44
C GLU A 94 11.75 -10.65 3.03
N ALA A 95 11.22 -10.32 4.22
CA ALA A 95 10.10 -11.05 4.81
C ALA A 95 8.79 -10.92 4.01
N LEU A 96 8.65 -9.91 3.15
CA LEU A 96 7.53 -9.73 2.23
C LEU A 96 7.77 -10.33 0.84
N HIS A 97 9.00 -10.79 0.56
CA HIS A 97 9.37 -11.38 -0.71
C HIS A 97 8.67 -12.73 -0.90
N GLU A 98 8.17 -12.95 -2.12
CA GLU A 98 7.53 -14.19 -2.51
C GLU A 98 8.09 -14.65 -3.86
N GLU A 99 8.41 -15.94 -3.98
CA GLU A 99 8.91 -16.52 -5.23
C GLU A 99 7.92 -16.36 -6.39
N ASN A 100 6.61 -16.43 -6.11
CA ASN A 100 5.55 -16.30 -7.12
C ASN A 100 4.46 -15.32 -6.64
N PRO A 101 4.67 -14.00 -6.77
CA PRO A 101 3.74 -12.96 -6.29
C PRO A 101 2.31 -13.09 -6.83
N MET A 102 2.16 -13.60 -8.06
CA MET A 102 0.86 -13.84 -8.69
C MET A 102 0.01 -14.88 -7.93
N LEU A 103 0.64 -15.78 -7.17
CA LEU A 103 -0.02 -16.86 -6.43
C LEU A 103 0.13 -16.72 -4.90
N GLY A 104 0.73 -15.62 -4.41
CA GLY A 104 1.07 -15.41 -3.02
C GLY A 104 -0.02 -14.76 -2.16
N LEU A 105 0.41 -14.03 -1.13
CA LEU A 105 -0.42 -13.31 -0.15
C LEU A 105 -0.89 -11.97 -0.72
N ARG A 106 -2.02 -12.03 -1.41
CA ARG A 106 -2.61 -10.89 -2.11
C ARG A 106 -4.15 -10.94 -2.08
N GLY A 107 -4.80 -9.88 -2.53
CA GLY A 107 -6.26 -9.82 -2.66
C GLY A 107 -7.00 -10.19 -1.36
N CYS A 108 -8.02 -11.05 -1.47
CA CYS A 108 -8.82 -11.45 -0.32
C CYS A 108 -8.01 -12.17 0.77
N ARG A 109 -6.91 -12.85 0.43
CA ARG A 109 -6.06 -13.56 1.40
C ARG A 109 -5.40 -12.56 2.34
N LEU A 110 -4.91 -11.46 1.78
CA LEU A 110 -4.33 -10.36 2.54
C LEU A 110 -5.38 -9.75 3.48
N GLY A 111 -6.59 -9.48 2.96
CA GLY A 111 -7.68 -8.92 3.76
C GLY A 111 -8.08 -9.78 4.97
N ILE A 112 -8.02 -11.12 4.84
CA ILE A 112 -8.36 -12.05 5.94
C ILE A 112 -7.24 -12.13 6.98
N VAL A 113 -5.97 -12.09 6.56
CA VAL A 113 -4.82 -12.19 7.48
C VAL A 113 -4.67 -10.95 8.37
N HIS A 114 -5.12 -9.79 7.88
CA HIS A 114 -5.00 -8.50 8.56
C HIS A 114 -6.33 -7.93 9.09
N GLU A 115 -7.38 -8.75 9.19
CA GLU A 115 -8.66 -8.40 9.84
C GLU A 115 -8.51 -8.36 11.38
#